data_AF-A0A5J4VC75-F1
#
_entry.id   AF-A0A5J4VC75-F1
#
_cell.length_a   1.000
_cell.length_b   1.000
_cell.length_c   1.000
_cell.angle_alpha   90.00
_cell.angle_beta   90.00
_cell.angle_gamma   90.00
#
_symmetry.space_group_name_H-M   'P 1'
#
loop_
_entity.id
_entity.type
_entity.pdbx_description
1 polymer ?
#
loop_
_entity_poly.entity_id
_entity_poly.type
_entity_poly.pdbx_seq_one_letter_code
_entity_poly.pdbx_strand_id
1 'polypeptide(L)'
;MQTLYDYSTVASPISPSLFSQHTMNTNALFISPVSQNKKITELNSDKQSTGNQTSLTENKDNKQNQSSGGLVVVKEEAKEKWGIMIKEKVDQMNTFIPYSFYLRLMITLPIISSFAAVYFFICAYTLFNLSTLNSVLFLSSYRIVLLSDIVALSVSIAAPPTLEMISAIPSSLNVIDEQATNPIWRDLSHTSSNNTILQKLISGLIPYVINVHRRVKEGGNRYDSQYLTGDESIDSLKTHRTVKAGSRLNDLLVQTQECIELIANDCDNSGRIYGLSGSFAGLEGLMEQFMVYAMNIVQASQTQLDSITLGDPSIQFMTSAIGHDLQAGFQQYGSIMEEEHLTNLEFYQTLQIIFFIFSLVTTLGSFFFCLFPNNSALSVISMKTNEINLLNPENDQMEN
;
A
#
# COMPACT_ATOMS: atom_id res chain seq x y z
N MET A 1 55.91 -31.71 42.32
CA MET A 1 55.19 -32.61 41.39
C MET A 1 54.14 -31.77 40.68
N GLN A 2 54.55 -31.19 39.56
CA GLN A 2 53.74 -30.45 38.61
C GLN A 2 53.28 -31.43 37.53
N THR A 3 51.99 -31.41 37.19
CA THR A 3 51.48 -32.00 35.96
C THR A 3 50.83 -30.89 35.15
N LEU A 4 51.61 -30.41 34.18
CA LEU A 4 51.16 -29.67 33.00
C LEU A 4 50.24 -30.58 32.19
N TYR A 5 49.05 -30.09 31.86
CA TYR A 5 48.25 -30.65 30.77
C TYR A 5 48.18 -29.62 29.65
N ASP A 6 48.95 -29.92 28.61
CA ASP A 6 48.81 -29.41 27.26
C ASP A 6 47.45 -29.83 26.69
N TYR A 7 46.64 -28.87 26.26
CA TYR A 7 45.64 -29.08 25.22
C TYR A 7 45.81 -27.98 24.17
N SER A 8 46.76 -28.23 23.27
CA SER A 8 46.75 -27.66 21.93
C SER A 8 45.89 -28.57 21.05
N THR A 9 44.77 -28.06 20.53
CA THR A 9 44.02 -28.75 19.47
C THR A 9 43.27 -27.75 18.61
N VAL A 10 43.93 -27.41 17.49
CA VAL A 10 43.38 -27.20 16.14
C VAL A 10 42.13 -26.32 16.04
N ALA A 11 42.37 -25.03 15.85
CA ALA A 11 41.45 -24.15 15.15
C ALA A 11 41.26 -24.68 13.72
N SER A 12 40.04 -25.13 13.42
CA SER A 12 39.60 -25.41 12.05
C SER A 12 39.02 -24.13 11.44
N PRO A 13 39.32 -23.83 10.16
CA PRO A 13 38.78 -22.65 9.51
C PRO A 13 37.29 -22.85 9.24
N ILE A 14 36.46 -21.96 9.79
CA ILE A 14 35.05 -21.84 9.44
C ILE A 14 34.98 -21.47 7.95
N SER A 15 34.53 -22.40 7.13
CA SER A 15 34.29 -22.21 5.70
C SER A 15 33.10 -21.26 5.49
N PRO A 16 33.23 -20.21 4.66
CA PRO A 16 32.10 -19.38 4.26
C PRO A 16 31.36 -20.07 3.11
N SER A 17 30.53 -21.07 3.42
CA SER A 17 29.69 -21.70 2.40
C SER A 17 28.43 -22.29 3.02
N LEU A 18 27.51 -21.41 3.41
CA LEU A 18 26.09 -21.73 3.63
C LEU A 18 25.22 -20.48 3.46
N PHE A 19 25.49 -19.70 2.42
CA PHE A 19 24.47 -18.87 1.76
C PHE A 19 23.89 -19.72 0.63
N SER A 20 23.04 -20.70 1.01
CA SER A 20 22.27 -21.47 0.05
C SER A 20 21.02 -20.69 -0.31
N GLN A 21 20.85 -20.54 -1.62
CA GLN A 21 19.82 -19.78 -2.30
C GLN A 21 18.42 -20.27 -1.95
N HIS A 22 17.66 -19.48 -1.18
CA HIS A 22 16.24 -19.35 -1.43
C HIS A 22 16.03 -18.15 -2.35
N THR A 23 16.16 -18.40 -3.64
CA THR A 23 15.60 -17.55 -4.69
C THR A 23 14.08 -17.61 -4.55
N MET A 24 13.50 -16.67 -3.79
CA MET A 24 12.10 -16.33 -4.01
C MET A 24 12.00 -15.75 -5.42
N ASN A 25 11.41 -16.55 -6.30
CA ASN A 25 11.07 -16.20 -7.67
C ASN A 25 9.95 -15.14 -7.64
N THR A 26 10.33 -13.87 -7.41
CA THR A 26 9.44 -12.72 -7.53
C THR A 26 9.32 -12.30 -8.99
N ASN A 27 8.65 -13.12 -9.79
CA ASN A 27 7.98 -12.63 -10.99
C ASN A 27 6.61 -12.07 -10.58
N ALA A 28 6.63 -10.95 -9.87
CA ALA A 28 5.48 -10.07 -9.72
C ALA A 28 5.85 -8.74 -10.36
N LEU A 29 5.23 -8.47 -11.50
CA LEU A 29 5.30 -7.23 -12.26
C LEU A 29 5.21 -6.02 -11.31
N PHE A 30 6.32 -5.31 -11.13
CA PHE A 30 6.31 -3.93 -10.67
C PHE A 30 5.79 -3.06 -11.82
N ILE A 31 4.48 -2.84 -11.87
CA ILE A 31 3.93 -1.69 -12.60
C ILE A 31 4.07 -0.49 -11.67
N SER A 32 5.14 0.27 -11.89
CA SER A 32 5.31 1.59 -11.32
C SER A 32 4.20 2.52 -11.85
N PRO A 33 3.40 3.20 -11.01
CA PRO A 33 2.56 4.27 -11.49
C PRO A 33 3.46 5.46 -11.79
N VAL A 34 3.76 5.64 -13.08
CA VAL A 34 4.29 6.89 -13.63
C VAL A 34 3.42 8.03 -13.13
N SER A 35 4.01 8.91 -12.32
CA SER A 35 3.49 10.22 -11.95
C SER A 35 3.24 11.04 -13.22
N GLN A 36 2.05 10.96 -13.79
CA GLN A 36 1.58 11.94 -14.77
C GLN A 36 1.06 13.16 -14.01
N ASN A 37 1.96 14.14 -13.85
CA ASN A 37 1.60 15.53 -13.61
C ASN A 37 0.81 16.03 -14.82
N LYS A 38 -0.53 15.89 -14.79
CA LYS A 38 -1.40 16.51 -15.79
C LYS A 38 -1.75 17.91 -15.32
N LYS A 39 -0.94 18.85 -15.78
CA LYS A 39 -1.16 20.29 -15.75
C LYS A 39 -2.44 20.60 -16.53
N ILE A 40 -3.53 20.85 -15.82
CA ILE A 40 -4.77 21.40 -16.37
C ILE A 40 -4.72 22.90 -16.15
N THR A 41 -4.31 23.66 -17.16
CA THR A 41 -4.76 25.05 -17.34
C THR A 41 -4.51 25.53 -18.77
N GLU A 42 -5.57 26.09 -19.35
CA GLU A 42 -5.59 27.09 -20.41
C GLU A 42 -5.11 26.73 -21.82
N LEU A 43 -6.08 26.49 -22.71
CA LEU A 43 -6.05 27.08 -24.03
C LEU A 43 -7.47 27.37 -24.52
N ASN A 44 -7.72 28.66 -24.65
CA ASN A 44 -8.86 29.32 -25.26
C ASN A 44 -9.10 28.80 -26.69
N SER A 45 -10.35 28.53 -27.03
CA SER A 45 -10.85 28.72 -28.38
C SER A 45 -12.22 29.37 -28.33
N ASP A 46 -12.16 30.69 -28.51
CA ASP A 46 -13.28 31.55 -28.84
C ASP A 46 -14.06 31.01 -30.04
N LYS A 47 -15.37 30.86 -29.88
CA LYS A 47 -16.40 31.14 -30.90
C LYS A 47 -17.79 30.95 -30.31
N GLN A 48 -18.22 31.92 -29.50
CA GLN A 48 -19.64 32.24 -29.35
C GLN A 48 -19.88 33.59 -30.01
N SER A 49 -20.49 33.53 -31.18
CA SER A 49 -21.02 34.68 -31.90
C SER A 49 -22.31 35.11 -31.24
N THR A 50 -22.24 36.17 -30.45
CA THR A 50 -23.36 37.00 -29.99
C THR A 50 -23.93 37.75 -31.21
N GLY A 51 -25.10 37.33 -31.68
CA GLY A 51 -25.85 38.00 -32.75
C GLY A 51 -27.09 38.67 -32.19
N ASN A 52 -27.01 39.99 -32.05
CA ASN A 52 -27.99 40.88 -31.45
C ASN A 52 -29.37 40.86 -32.10
N GLN A 53 -30.36 41.07 -31.24
CA GLN A 53 -31.66 41.66 -31.52
C GLN A 53 -31.51 42.88 -32.44
N THR A 54 -32.29 42.92 -33.52
CA THR A 54 -32.68 44.18 -34.15
C THR A 54 -34.17 44.14 -34.41
N SER A 55 -34.89 44.83 -33.53
CA SER A 55 -36.22 45.38 -33.74
C SER A 55 -36.24 46.24 -35.00
N LEU A 56 -37.12 45.92 -35.95
CA LEU A 56 -37.51 46.86 -37.00
C LEU A 56 -39.03 46.95 -37.09
N THR A 57 -39.46 48.13 -36.67
CA THR A 57 -40.78 48.71 -36.70
C THR A 57 -41.24 48.95 -38.16
N GLU A 58 -42.39 48.40 -38.48
CA GLU A 58 -43.53 49.07 -39.14
C GLU A 58 -43.30 50.45 -39.78
N ASN A 59 -43.45 50.58 -41.12
CA ASN A 59 -44.53 51.39 -41.73
C ASN A 59 -44.61 51.29 -43.28
N LYS A 60 -45.86 51.10 -43.73
CA LYS A 60 -46.58 51.57 -44.95
C LYS A 60 -45.80 52.04 -46.20
N ASP A 61 -46.15 51.48 -47.36
CA ASP A 61 -47.19 52.05 -48.25
C ASP A 61 -47.45 51.19 -49.52
N ASN A 62 -48.73 51.11 -49.92
CA ASN A 62 -49.30 50.95 -51.28
C ASN A 62 -48.71 49.87 -52.24
N LYS A 63 -49.47 49.03 -52.96
CA LYS A 63 -50.66 49.32 -53.77
C LYS A 63 -51.27 48.01 -54.33
N GLN A 64 -52.61 47.94 -54.38
CA GLN A 64 -53.47 47.37 -55.44
C GLN A 64 -53.04 46.10 -56.23
N ASN A 65 -53.82 45.02 -56.08
CA ASN A 65 -54.80 44.53 -57.09
C ASN A 65 -55.31 43.14 -56.66
N GLN A 66 -56.58 43.04 -56.26
CA GLN A 66 -57.72 42.63 -57.09
C GLN A 66 -57.71 41.16 -57.53
N SER A 67 -58.80 40.47 -57.13
CA SER A 67 -59.39 39.29 -57.75
C SER A 67 -58.85 37.91 -57.38
N SER A 68 -59.49 37.25 -56.40
CA SER A 68 -60.19 35.96 -56.61
C SER A 68 -60.76 35.46 -55.27
N GLY A 69 -61.87 36.08 -54.85
CA GLY A 69 -62.50 35.92 -53.53
C GLY A 69 -63.34 34.65 -53.35
N GLY A 70 -62.82 33.49 -53.74
CA GLY A 70 -63.53 32.22 -53.53
C GLY A 70 -62.66 30.99 -53.26
N LEU A 71 -61.38 31.00 -53.69
CA LEU A 71 -60.50 29.84 -53.58
C LEU A 71 -59.41 29.96 -52.48
N VAL A 72 -59.19 31.17 -51.95
CA VAL A 72 -58.15 31.44 -50.94
C VAL A 72 -58.64 31.09 -49.53
N VAL A 73 -59.91 31.34 -49.22
CA VAL A 73 -60.52 30.99 -47.91
C VAL A 73 -60.51 29.47 -47.68
N VAL A 74 -60.69 28.68 -48.74
CA VAL A 74 -60.63 27.21 -48.65
C VAL A 74 -59.19 26.69 -48.43
N LYS A 75 -58.17 27.40 -48.93
CA LYS A 75 -56.76 27.01 -48.74
C LYS A 75 -56.22 27.37 -47.35
N GLU A 76 -56.67 28.48 -46.76
CA GLU A 76 -56.31 28.85 -45.39
C GLU A 76 -56.96 27.94 -44.35
N GLU A 77 -58.26 27.62 -44.51
CA GLU A 77 -58.93 26.66 -43.62
C GLU A 77 -58.34 25.24 -43.72
N ALA A 78 -57.89 24.82 -44.91
CA ALA A 78 -57.21 23.55 -45.10
C ALA A 78 -55.81 23.53 -44.45
N LYS A 79 -55.06 24.63 -44.51
CA LYS A 79 -53.75 24.76 -43.84
C LYS A 79 -53.88 24.77 -42.32
N GLU A 80 -54.89 25.45 -41.79
CA GLU A 80 -55.14 25.52 -40.35
C GLU A 80 -55.56 24.14 -39.81
N LYS A 81 -56.48 23.45 -40.49
CA LYS A 81 -56.84 22.06 -40.15
C LYS A 81 -55.66 21.11 -40.24
N TRP A 82 -54.81 21.24 -41.26
CA TRP A 82 -53.60 20.43 -41.39
C TRP A 82 -52.58 20.72 -40.28
N GLY A 83 -52.42 21.99 -39.89
CA GLY A 83 -51.55 22.38 -38.76
C GLY A 83 -52.03 21.84 -37.42
N ILE A 84 -53.35 21.84 -37.16
CA ILE A 84 -53.94 21.25 -35.95
C ILE A 84 -53.77 19.72 -35.97
N MET A 85 -54.01 19.07 -37.11
CA MET A 85 -53.86 17.61 -37.25
C MET A 85 -52.41 17.15 -37.08
N ILE A 86 -51.44 17.95 -37.56
CA ILE A 86 -50.01 17.72 -37.32
C ILE A 86 -49.67 17.95 -35.87
N LYS A 87 -50.15 19.04 -35.26
CA LYS A 87 -49.86 19.32 -33.86
C LYS A 87 -50.43 18.24 -32.93
N GLU A 88 -51.63 17.74 -33.21
CA GLU A 88 -52.23 16.63 -32.49
C GLU A 88 -51.48 15.31 -32.72
N LYS A 89 -51.04 15.02 -33.95
CA LYS A 89 -50.15 13.89 -34.23
C LYS A 89 -48.79 14.03 -33.54
N VAL A 90 -48.20 15.22 -33.50
CA VAL A 90 -46.93 15.52 -32.85
C VAL A 90 -47.05 15.43 -31.33
N ASP A 91 -48.15 15.88 -30.73
CA ASP A 91 -48.40 15.74 -29.29
C ASP A 91 -48.71 14.29 -28.90
N GLN A 92 -49.43 13.53 -29.75
CA GLN A 92 -49.54 12.07 -29.60
C GLN A 92 -48.17 11.37 -29.79
N MET A 93 -47.22 11.98 -30.49
CA MET A 93 -45.85 11.49 -30.64
C MET A 93 -44.90 11.94 -29.51
N ASN A 94 -45.18 13.01 -28.76
CA ASN A 94 -44.34 13.46 -27.62
C ASN A 94 -44.26 12.45 -26.46
N THR A 95 -45.08 11.39 -26.47
CA THR A 95 -44.98 10.21 -25.59
C THR A 95 -44.37 9.00 -26.30
N PHE A 96 -43.34 9.22 -27.12
CA PHE A 96 -42.72 8.17 -27.96
C PHE A 96 -42.03 7.05 -27.18
N ILE A 97 -41.51 7.34 -25.98
CA ILE A 97 -40.83 6.37 -25.13
C ILE A 97 -41.75 6.00 -23.97
N PRO A 98 -42.10 4.71 -23.80
CA PRO A 98 -43.00 4.29 -22.73
C PRO A 98 -42.37 4.64 -21.37
N TYR A 99 -43.15 5.18 -20.44
CA TYR A 99 -42.68 5.57 -19.10
C TYR A 99 -41.95 4.43 -18.36
N SER A 100 -42.33 3.18 -18.63
CA SER A 100 -41.66 1.98 -18.13
C SER A 100 -40.18 1.88 -18.52
N PHE A 101 -39.77 2.41 -19.68
CA PHE A 101 -38.38 2.45 -20.12
C PHE A 101 -37.56 3.34 -19.17
N TYR A 102 -38.02 4.57 -18.93
CA TYR A 102 -37.35 5.51 -18.04
C TYR A 102 -37.28 4.98 -16.62
N LEU A 103 -38.39 4.44 -16.10
CA LEU A 103 -38.43 3.89 -14.74
C LEU A 103 -37.44 2.72 -14.57
N ARG A 104 -37.34 1.81 -15.55
CA ARG A 104 -36.37 0.70 -15.51
C ARG A 104 -34.93 1.19 -15.55
N LEU A 105 -34.62 2.17 -16.41
CA LEU A 105 -33.29 2.75 -16.51
C LEU A 105 -32.90 3.49 -15.22
N MET A 106 -33.84 4.28 -14.66
CA MET A 106 -33.65 5.01 -13.41
C MET A 106 -33.49 4.10 -12.18
N ILE A 107 -34.01 2.87 -12.20
CA ILE A 107 -33.78 1.89 -11.13
C ILE A 107 -32.49 1.11 -11.37
N THR A 108 -32.24 0.66 -12.59
CA THR A 108 -31.14 -0.25 -12.91
C THR A 108 -29.77 0.44 -12.82
N LEU A 109 -29.67 1.68 -13.31
CA LEU A 109 -28.40 2.39 -13.37
C LEU A 109 -27.83 2.71 -11.96
N PRO A 110 -28.63 3.19 -10.98
CA PRO A 110 -28.17 3.32 -9.60
C PRO A 110 -27.79 1.99 -8.95
N ILE A 111 -28.50 0.90 -9.25
CA ILE A 111 -28.17 -0.44 -8.71
C ILE A 111 -26.79 -0.87 -9.19
N ILE A 112 -26.55 -0.87 -10.51
CA ILE A 112 -25.23 -1.24 -11.08
C ILE A 112 -24.14 -0.33 -10.51
N SER A 113 -24.38 0.99 -10.51
CA SER A 113 -23.41 1.97 -10.01
C SER A 113 -23.08 1.76 -8.53
N SER A 114 -24.10 1.49 -7.70
CA SER A 114 -23.94 1.21 -6.27
C SER A 114 -23.11 -0.07 -6.05
N PHE A 115 -23.39 -1.16 -6.77
CA PHE A 115 -22.62 -2.40 -6.64
C PHE A 115 -21.17 -2.24 -7.11
N ALA A 116 -20.94 -1.55 -8.23
CA ALA A 116 -19.59 -1.27 -8.70
C ALA A 116 -18.80 -0.42 -7.70
N ALA A 117 -19.44 0.59 -7.09
CA ALA A 117 -18.83 1.41 -6.06
C ALA A 117 -18.47 0.58 -4.81
N VAL A 118 -19.40 -0.24 -4.30
CA VAL A 118 -19.16 -1.10 -3.13
C VAL A 118 -18.00 -2.06 -3.39
N TYR A 119 -17.97 -2.71 -4.55
CA TYR A 119 -16.87 -3.60 -4.93
C TYR A 119 -15.52 -2.86 -4.98
N PHE A 120 -15.49 -1.67 -5.60
CA PHE A 120 -14.29 -0.84 -5.66
C PHE A 120 -13.77 -0.48 -4.25
N PHE A 121 -14.65 -0.08 -3.33
CA PHE A 121 -14.27 0.24 -1.95
C PHE A 121 -13.71 -0.98 -1.21
N ILE A 122 -14.30 -2.17 -1.39
CA ILE A 122 -13.79 -3.42 -0.78
C ILE A 122 -12.39 -3.76 -1.32
N CYS A 123 -12.18 -3.65 -2.64
CA CYS A 123 -10.87 -3.88 -3.24
C CYS A 123 -9.83 -2.87 -2.72
N ALA A 124 -10.17 -1.59 -2.69
CA ALA A 124 -9.28 -0.53 -2.18
C ALA A 124 -8.94 -0.76 -0.69
N TYR A 125 -9.92 -1.13 0.12
CA TYR A 125 -9.73 -1.46 1.54
C TYR A 125 -8.80 -2.67 1.72
N THR A 126 -8.99 -3.72 0.92
CA THR A 126 -8.13 -4.91 0.97
C THR A 126 -6.68 -4.58 0.59
N LEU A 127 -6.49 -3.79 -0.48
CA LEU A 127 -5.16 -3.33 -0.91
C LEU A 127 -4.47 -2.49 0.16
N PHE A 128 -5.22 -1.60 0.82
CA PHE A 128 -4.70 -0.78 1.91
C PHE A 128 -4.24 -1.62 3.11
N ASN A 129 -5.05 -2.61 3.51
CA ASN A 129 -4.68 -3.53 4.58
C ASN A 129 -3.46 -4.38 4.22
N LEU A 130 -3.40 -4.90 2.98
CA LEU A 130 -2.25 -5.66 2.49
C LEU A 130 -0.96 -4.84 2.54
N SER A 131 -0.99 -3.59 2.09
CA SER A 131 0.17 -2.70 2.18
C SER A 131 0.62 -2.49 3.63
N THR A 132 -0.32 -2.27 4.55
CA THR A 132 -0.01 -2.06 5.98
C THR A 132 0.59 -3.32 6.60
N LEU A 133 0.07 -4.51 6.24
CA LEU A 133 0.59 -5.79 6.72
C LEU A 133 2.02 -6.04 6.25
N ASN A 134 2.31 -5.79 4.97
CA ASN A 134 3.66 -5.91 4.42
C ASN A 134 4.66 -4.99 5.15
N SER A 135 4.26 -3.76 5.45
CA SER A 135 5.09 -2.83 6.23
C SER A 135 5.44 -3.37 7.62
N VAL A 136 4.47 -3.98 8.31
CA VAL A 136 4.70 -4.56 9.63
C VAL A 136 5.59 -5.81 9.56
N LEU A 137 5.39 -6.68 8.57
CA LEU A 137 6.24 -7.87 8.37
C LEU A 137 7.69 -7.46 8.09
N PHE A 138 7.88 -6.48 7.21
CA PHE A 138 9.20 -5.89 6.95
C PHE A 138 9.84 -5.36 8.23
N LEU A 139 9.13 -4.51 8.98
CA LEU A 139 9.65 -3.94 10.23
C LEU A 139 9.93 -5.01 11.28
N SER A 140 9.13 -6.08 11.33
CA SER A 140 9.34 -7.20 12.23
C SER A 140 10.70 -7.84 12.00
N SER A 141 11.01 -8.18 10.74
CA SER A 141 12.29 -8.75 10.32
C SER A 141 13.44 -7.74 10.41
N TYR A 142 13.15 -6.45 10.24
CA TYR A 142 14.17 -5.41 10.34
C TYR A 142 14.75 -5.27 11.76
N ARG A 143 13.96 -5.58 12.81
CA ARG A 143 14.43 -5.53 14.21
C ARG A 143 15.65 -6.41 14.46
N ILE A 144 15.67 -7.64 13.94
CA ILE A 144 16.82 -8.55 14.14
C ILE A 144 18.06 -8.05 13.40
N VAL A 145 17.89 -7.41 12.24
CA VAL A 145 19.00 -6.76 11.52
C VAL A 145 19.61 -5.65 12.37
N LEU A 146 18.78 -4.76 12.94
CA LEU A 146 19.27 -3.66 13.76
C LEU A 146 19.96 -4.12 15.06
N LEU A 147 19.45 -5.18 15.68
CA LEU A 147 20.11 -5.81 16.83
C LEU A 147 21.46 -6.41 16.42
N SER A 148 21.52 -7.03 15.24
CA SER A 148 22.77 -7.57 14.69
C SER A 148 23.77 -6.47 14.38
N ASP A 149 23.32 -5.30 13.91
CA ASP A 149 24.17 -4.13 13.72
C ASP A 149 24.79 -3.65 15.04
N ILE A 150 24.01 -3.63 16.14
CA ILE A 150 24.53 -3.33 17.48
C ILE A 150 25.63 -4.32 17.88
N VAL A 151 25.43 -5.62 17.65
CA VAL A 151 26.47 -6.65 17.92
C VAL A 151 27.69 -6.45 17.03
N ALA A 152 27.52 -6.23 15.73
CA ALA A 152 28.62 -6.04 14.79
C ALA A 152 29.49 -4.83 15.16
N LEU A 153 28.87 -3.71 15.54
CA LEU A 153 29.57 -2.52 16.03
C LEU A 153 30.28 -2.80 17.36
N SER A 154 29.63 -3.52 18.28
CA SER A 154 30.22 -3.89 19.58
C SER A 154 31.42 -4.83 19.43
N VAL A 155 31.34 -5.80 18.52
CA VAL A 155 32.44 -6.69 18.16
C VAL A 155 33.57 -5.90 17.51
N SER A 156 33.25 -4.90 16.68
CA SER A 156 34.26 -4.02 16.07
C SER A 156 34.97 -3.11 17.09
N ILE A 157 34.33 -2.77 18.22
CA ILE A 157 35.00 -2.12 19.36
C ILE A 157 35.97 -3.09 20.04
N ALA A 158 35.56 -4.34 20.26
CA ALA A 158 36.40 -5.36 20.91
C ALA A 158 37.55 -5.90 20.07
N ALA A 159 37.34 -5.97 18.76
CA ALA A 159 38.23 -6.55 17.78
C ALA A 159 38.26 -5.62 16.55
N PRO A 160 38.92 -4.45 16.66
CA PRO A 160 38.95 -3.48 15.59
C PRO A 160 39.52 -4.10 14.31
N PRO A 161 38.94 -3.78 13.14
CA PRO A 161 39.41 -4.32 11.87
C PRO A 161 40.89 -3.99 11.68
N THR A 162 41.66 -4.97 11.16
CA THR A 162 43.10 -4.79 10.96
C THR A 162 43.36 -3.66 9.95
N LEU A 163 44.50 -2.98 10.12
CA LEU A 163 44.88 -1.84 9.27
C LEU A 163 44.89 -2.18 7.77
N GLU A 164 45.14 -3.44 7.41
CA GLU A 164 45.06 -3.93 6.03
C GLU A 164 43.65 -3.83 5.45
N MET A 165 42.62 -4.15 6.24
CA MET A 165 41.22 -4.10 5.83
C MET A 165 40.73 -2.64 5.69
N ILE A 166 41.22 -1.75 6.55
CA ILE A 166 40.89 -0.31 6.53
C ILE A 166 41.64 0.43 5.43
N SER A 167 42.90 0.06 5.15
CA SER A 167 43.73 0.69 4.11
C SER A 167 43.19 0.52 2.69
N ALA A 168 42.28 -0.42 2.48
CA ALA A 168 41.54 -0.59 1.23
C ALA A 168 40.49 0.51 0.98
N ILE A 169 40.08 1.24 2.03
CA ILE A 169 39.13 2.35 1.94
C ILE A 169 39.90 3.65 2.07
N PRO A 170 40.03 4.47 1.00
CA PRO A 170 40.76 5.73 1.08
C PRO A 170 40.13 6.61 2.16
N SER A 171 40.93 7.03 3.14
CA SER A 171 40.49 7.94 4.22
C SER A 171 40.04 9.32 3.73
N SER A 172 40.12 9.59 2.42
CA SER A 172 39.57 10.76 1.73
C SER A 172 38.15 10.57 1.19
N LEU A 173 37.60 9.34 1.15
CA LEU A 173 36.23 9.07 0.73
C LEU A 173 35.31 9.10 1.96
N ASN A 174 35.00 10.29 2.45
CA ASN A 174 33.81 10.47 3.27
C ASN A 174 32.58 10.48 2.34
N VAL A 175 32.14 9.30 1.92
CA VAL A 175 30.94 9.16 1.10
C VAL A 175 29.74 9.35 2.02
N ILE A 176 29.10 10.49 1.90
CA ILE A 176 27.83 10.77 2.56
C ILE A 176 26.74 10.34 1.58
N ASP A 177 25.87 9.44 2.03
CA ASP A 177 24.64 9.11 1.32
C ASP A 177 23.55 10.09 1.80
N GLU A 178 23.18 11.04 0.94
CA GLU A 178 22.11 12.01 1.22
C GLU A 178 20.72 11.37 1.22
N GLN A 179 20.56 10.17 0.65
CA GLN A 179 19.29 9.45 0.61
C GLN A 179 19.09 8.55 1.82
N ALA A 180 20.16 8.17 2.51
CA ALA A 180 20.10 7.33 3.69
C ALA A 180 19.51 8.12 4.88
N THR A 181 18.34 7.67 5.33
CA THR A 181 17.61 8.22 6.49
C THR A 181 17.92 7.48 7.79
N ASN A 182 18.65 6.37 7.72
CA ASN A 182 19.01 5.53 8.86
C ASN A 182 20.22 6.10 9.63
N PRO A 183 20.28 5.97 10.98
CA PRO A 183 21.36 6.51 11.80
C PRO A 183 22.76 5.90 11.56
N ILE A 184 22.87 4.70 11.00
CA ILE A 184 24.15 4.02 10.71
C ILE A 184 24.62 4.31 9.28
N TRP A 185 23.71 4.18 8.31
CA TRP A 185 24.05 4.02 6.89
C TRP A 185 24.21 5.34 6.14
N ARG A 186 24.24 6.47 6.85
CA ARG A 186 24.41 7.80 6.26
C ARG A 186 25.82 8.03 5.72
N ASP A 187 26.81 7.38 6.31
CA ASP A 187 28.21 7.47 5.92
C ASP A 187 28.96 6.17 6.25
N LEU A 188 30.28 6.17 6.05
CA LEU A 188 31.16 5.05 6.35
C LEU A 188 31.62 5.01 7.82
N SER A 189 30.94 5.71 8.75
CA SER A 189 31.33 5.73 10.16
C SER A 189 31.27 4.35 10.83
N HIS A 190 30.41 3.46 10.32
CA HIS A 190 30.27 2.09 10.81
C HIS A 190 31.52 1.22 10.54
N THR A 191 32.38 1.61 9.60
CA THR A 191 33.66 0.94 9.33
C THR A 191 34.84 1.62 10.05
N SER A 192 34.57 2.58 10.94
CA SER A 192 35.62 3.31 11.65
C SER A 192 36.38 2.40 12.62
N SER A 193 37.69 2.59 12.74
CA SER A 193 38.50 2.02 13.83
C SER A 193 38.43 2.84 15.12
N ASN A 194 37.73 3.98 15.11
CA ASN A 194 37.60 4.82 16.30
C ASN A 194 36.44 4.32 17.16
N ASN A 195 36.77 3.74 18.32
CA ASN A 195 35.81 3.24 19.30
C ASN A 195 34.77 4.28 19.72
N THR A 196 35.13 5.57 19.83
CA THR A 196 34.18 6.63 20.19
C THR A 196 33.12 6.86 19.10
N ILE A 197 33.49 6.70 17.82
CA ILE A 197 32.55 6.82 16.70
C ILE A 197 31.59 5.64 16.71
N LEU A 198 32.10 4.41 16.85
CA LEU A 198 31.28 3.21 16.94
C LEU A 198 30.33 3.25 18.16
N GLN A 199 30.83 3.68 19.32
CA GLN A 199 30.04 3.87 20.54
C GLN A 199 28.88 4.86 20.30
N LYS A 200 29.15 5.97 19.59
CA LYS A 200 28.11 6.96 19.24
C LYS A 200 27.06 6.37 18.30
N LEU A 201 27.44 5.52 17.34
CA LEU A 201 26.50 4.83 16.47
C LEU A 201 25.61 3.86 17.26
N ILE A 202 26.19 3.06 18.17
CA ILE A 202 25.41 2.19 19.08
C ILE A 202 24.43 3.02 19.91
N SER A 203 24.88 4.16 20.46
CA SER A 203 24.03 5.08 21.22
C SER A 203 22.86 5.63 20.42
N GLY A 204 23.02 5.85 19.11
CA GLY A 204 21.94 6.26 18.21
C GLY A 204 21.00 5.11 17.85
N LEU A 205 21.54 3.89 17.73
CA LEU A 205 20.77 2.70 17.38
C LEU A 205 19.83 2.21 18.47
N ILE A 206 20.23 2.27 19.73
CA ILE A 206 19.40 1.79 20.84
C ILE A 206 18.00 2.43 20.82
N PRO A 207 17.85 3.79 20.86
CA PRO A 207 16.53 4.40 20.79
C PRO A 207 15.82 4.16 19.46
N TYR A 208 16.56 4.00 18.36
CA TYR A 208 16.00 3.66 17.06
C TYR A 208 15.34 2.26 17.07
N VAL A 209 16.02 1.23 17.59
CA VAL A 209 15.48 -0.13 17.73
C VAL A 209 14.27 -0.14 18.64
N ILE A 210 14.32 0.56 19.78
CA ILE A 210 13.19 0.66 20.72
C ILE A 210 11.97 1.25 20.01
N ASN A 211 12.15 2.32 19.24
CA ASN A 211 11.05 2.94 18.49
C ASN A 211 10.51 2.05 17.37
N VAL A 212 11.38 1.37 16.60
CA VAL A 212 10.96 0.38 15.59
C VAL A 212 10.17 -0.76 16.26
N HIS A 213 10.68 -1.31 17.37
CA HIS A 213 10.01 -2.36 18.13
C HIS A 213 8.62 -1.93 18.60
N ARG A 214 8.53 -0.72 19.17
CA ARG A 214 7.27 -0.16 19.66
C ARG A 214 6.27 0.06 18.51
N ARG A 215 6.72 0.54 17.34
CA ARG A 215 5.87 0.69 16.13
C ARG A 215 5.33 -0.65 15.62
N VAL A 216 6.11 -1.73 15.70
CA VAL A 216 5.64 -3.07 15.33
C VAL A 216 4.59 -3.57 16.32
N LYS A 217 4.83 -3.38 17.63
CA LYS A 217 3.94 -3.82 18.71
C LYS A 217 2.63 -3.05 18.75
N GLU A 218 2.71 -1.73 18.82
CA GLU A 218 1.59 -0.83 19.10
C GLU A 218 0.91 -0.29 17.83
N GLY A 219 1.57 -0.41 16.67
CA GLY A 219 1.16 0.28 15.46
C GLY A 219 1.62 1.73 15.45
N GLY A 220 1.32 2.44 14.36
CA GLY A 220 1.78 3.82 14.20
C GLY A 220 1.58 4.33 12.79
N ASN A 221 1.52 5.65 12.67
CA ASN A 221 1.53 6.33 11.39
C ASN A 221 2.50 7.52 11.45
N ARG A 222 2.70 8.18 10.30
CA ARG A 222 3.61 9.34 10.17
C ARG A 222 3.25 10.52 11.10
N TYR A 223 1.99 10.62 11.53
CA TYR A 223 1.48 11.72 12.36
C TYR A 223 1.53 11.40 13.85
N ASP A 224 1.89 10.18 14.23
CA ASP A 224 2.03 9.81 15.63
C ASP A 224 3.42 10.19 16.14
N SER A 225 3.52 11.40 16.67
CA SER A 225 4.78 11.97 17.15
C SER A 225 5.39 11.19 18.31
N GLN A 226 4.62 10.33 18.99
CA GLN A 226 5.10 9.61 20.17
C GLN A 226 6.08 8.50 19.80
N TYR A 227 6.12 8.04 18.54
CA TYR A 227 6.83 6.84 18.08
C TYR A 227 7.72 7.08 16.85
N LEU A 228 8.20 8.30 16.65
CA LEU A 228 9.07 8.62 15.53
C LEU A 228 10.47 8.05 15.75
N THR A 229 10.98 7.37 14.73
CA THR A 229 12.34 6.82 14.71
C THR A 229 13.37 7.88 14.32
N GLY A 230 12.93 8.93 13.62
CA GLY A 230 13.81 9.93 13.02
C GLY A 230 14.27 9.56 11.60
N ASP A 231 13.85 8.40 11.11
CA ASP A 231 14.10 7.91 9.76
C ASP A 231 12.82 8.05 8.94
N GLU A 232 12.81 8.98 7.97
CA GLU A 232 11.62 9.26 7.16
C GLU A 232 11.13 8.03 6.38
N SER A 233 12.03 7.17 5.93
CA SER A 233 11.67 5.95 5.19
C SER A 233 10.85 5.01 6.08
N ILE A 234 11.31 4.78 7.31
CA ILE A 234 10.61 3.94 8.29
C ILE A 234 9.35 4.63 8.84
N ASP A 235 9.43 5.92 9.14
CA ASP A 235 8.31 6.68 9.73
C ASP A 235 7.16 6.88 8.72
N SER A 236 7.43 6.81 7.42
CA SER A 236 6.43 6.82 6.36
C SER A 236 5.59 5.54 6.28
N LEU A 237 6.11 4.42 6.80
CA LEU A 237 5.42 3.14 6.79
C LEU A 237 4.25 3.17 7.79
N LYS A 238 3.05 2.85 7.30
CA LYS A 238 1.86 2.68 8.12
C LYS A 238 1.91 1.29 8.76
N THR A 239 1.75 1.24 10.08
CA THR A 239 1.67 -0.02 10.83
C THR A 239 0.38 -0.07 11.64
N HIS A 240 -0.15 -1.27 11.83
CA HIS A 240 -1.25 -1.52 12.75
C HIS A 240 -0.71 -2.27 13.97
N ARG A 241 -1.46 -2.22 15.06
CA ARG A 241 -1.16 -2.96 16.28
C ARG A 241 -1.19 -4.47 16.01
N THR A 242 -0.07 -5.15 16.22
CA THR A 242 0.04 -6.61 16.04
C THR A 242 -0.27 -7.38 17.31
N VAL A 243 0.11 -6.83 18.47
CA VAL A 243 0.03 -7.55 19.74
C VAL A 243 -1.30 -7.25 20.42
N LYS A 244 -2.16 -8.27 20.50
CA LYS A 244 -3.45 -8.22 21.21
C LYS A 244 -3.36 -9.04 22.49
N ALA A 245 -4.07 -8.63 23.53
CA ALA A 245 -4.10 -9.39 24.78
C ALA A 245 -4.61 -10.82 24.52
N GLY A 246 -3.86 -11.82 24.98
CA GLY A 246 -4.16 -13.24 24.79
C GLY A 246 -3.90 -13.78 23.37
N SER A 247 -3.20 -13.04 22.50
CA SER A 247 -2.72 -13.60 21.22
C SER A 247 -1.43 -14.40 21.40
N ARG A 248 -1.14 -15.31 20.46
CA ARG A 248 0.12 -16.07 20.43
C ARG A 248 1.35 -15.17 20.42
N LEU A 249 1.27 -14.00 19.78
CA LEU A 249 2.32 -12.98 19.81
C LEU A 249 2.51 -12.39 21.20
N ASN A 250 1.42 -12.12 21.93
CA ASN A 250 1.52 -11.64 23.31
C ASN A 250 2.19 -12.70 24.18
N ASP A 251 1.80 -13.97 24.06
CA ASP A 251 2.40 -15.06 24.82
C ASP A 251 3.89 -15.21 24.51
N LEU A 252 4.30 -15.16 23.24
CA LEU A 252 5.73 -15.17 22.86
C LEU A 252 6.52 -13.99 23.46
N LEU A 253 5.91 -12.81 23.53
CA LEU A 253 6.56 -11.60 24.00
C LEU A 253 6.74 -11.56 25.52
N VAL A 254 5.72 -11.94 26.30
CA VAL A 254 5.70 -11.71 27.76
C VAL A 254 5.67 -12.97 28.61
N GLN A 255 5.30 -14.13 28.05
CA GLN A 255 5.22 -15.36 28.83
C GLN A 255 6.62 -15.81 29.25
N THR A 256 6.75 -16.23 30.51
CA THR A 256 7.99 -16.80 31.01
C THR A 256 8.34 -18.07 30.25
N GLN A 257 9.54 -18.10 29.66
CA GLN A 257 10.06 -19.22 28.89
C GLN A 257 11.50 -19.51 29.32
N GLU A 258 11.89 -20.78 29.31
CA GLU A 258 13.28 -21.19 29.58
C GLU A 258 14.15 -21.12 28.34
N CYS A 259 13.54 -21.29 27.16
CA CYS A 259 14.22 -21.29 25.88
C CYS A 259 13.24 -21.01 24.74
N ILE A 260 13.73 -20.31 23.72
CA ILE A 260 13.05 -20.19 22.43
C ILE A 260 13.86 -20.94 21.38
N GLU A 261 13.34 -22.08 20.94
CA GLU A 261 14.05 -22.99 20.03
C GLU A 261 13.85 -22.61 18.56
N LEU A 262 14.95 -22.58 17.79
CA LEU A 262 14.90 -22.55 16.33
C LEU A 262 15.38 -23.87 15.72
N ILE A 263 16.48 -24.40 16.26
CA ILE A 263 17.12 -25.63 15.82
C ILE A 263 16.86 -26.69 16.89
N ALA A 264 16.49 -27.89 16.46
CA ALA A 264 16.25 -28.99 17.38
C ALA A 264 17.45 -29.25 18.31
N ASN A 265 17.17 -29.37 19.61
CA ASN A 265 18.09 -29.56 20.73
C ASN A 265 18.92 -28.32 21.11
N ASP A 266 18.62 -27.12 20.61
CA ASP A 266 19.36 -25.91 21.02
C ASP A 266 19.10 -25.58 22.51
N CYS A 267 17.90 -25.89 22.99
CA CYS A 267 17.50 -25.71 24.39
C CYS A 267 18.19 -26.66 25.37
N ASP A 268 18.74 -27.79 24.90
CA ASP A 268 19.46 -28.75 25.74
C ASP A 268 20.82 -28.18 26.21
N ASN A 269 21.33 -27.16 25.52
CA ASN A 269 22.53 -26.45 25.94
C ASN A 269 22.20 -25.39 26.99
N SER A 270 22.44 -25.72 28.27
CA SER A 270 22.21 -24.82 29.40
C SER A 270 23.11 -23.58 29.42
N GLY A 271 24.16 -23.54 28.59
CA GLY A 271 25.09 -22.41 28.46
C GLY A 271 24.99 -21.68 27.12
N ARG A 272 23.91 -21.87 26.35
CA ARG A 272 23.74 -21.31 25.00
C ARG A 272 23.76 -19.77 24.99
N ILE A 273 23.13 -19.13 25.99
CA ILE A 273 23.21 -17.68 26.20
C ILE A 273 24.15 -17.42 27.36
N TYR A 274 25.23 -16.69 27.08
CA TYR A 274 26.24 -16.36 28.06
C TYR A 274 25.64 -15.56 29.23
N GLY A 275 25.82 -16.02 30.46
CA GLY A 275 25.39 -15.29 31.66
C GLY A 275 23.88 -15.32 31.93
N LEU A 276 23.07 -15.96 31.09
CA LEU A 276 21.66 -16.20 31.35
C LEU A 276 21.47 -17.63 31.89
N SER A 277 20.81 -17.74 33.04
CA SER A 277 20.49 -19.03 33.65
C SER A 277 19.02 -19.05 34.09
N GLY A 278 18.29 -20.10 33.70
CA GLY A 278 16.87 -20.26 34.00
C GLY A 278 15.94 -19.54 33.03
N SER A 279 14.71 -19.28 33.49
CA SER A 279 13.66 -18.69 32.68
C SER A 279 13.72 -17.17 32.58
N PHE A 280 13.31 -16.62 31.44
CA PHE A 280 13.22 -15.18 31.18
C PHE A 280 11.80 -14.78 30.74
N ALA A 281 11.47 -13.49 30.83
CA ALA A 281 10.14 -12.93 30.58
C ALA A 281 9.85 -12.78 29.07
N GLY A 282 9.86 -13.90 28.34
CA GLY A 282 9.59 -13.96 26.91
C GLY A 282 10.60 -13.15 26.08
N LEU A 283 10.24 -12.92 24.82
CA LEU A 283 11.11 -12.20 23.89
C LEU A 283 11.37 -10.74 24.32
N GLU A 284 10.42 -10.08 25.01
CA GLU A 284 10.62 -8.71 25.51
C GLU A 284 11.67 -8.66 26.61
N GLY A 285 11.60 -9.55 27.60
CA GLY A 285 12.60 -9.60 28.67
C GLY A 285 14.01 -9.87 28.13
N LEU A 286 14.14 -10.74 27.14
CA LEU A 286 15.44 -11.02 26.51
C LEU A 286 15.97 -9.80 25.73
N MET A 287 15.09 -9.11 25.00
CA MET A 287 15.46 -7.89 24.26
C MET A 287 15.82 -6.73 25.21
N GLU A 288 15.11 -6.56 26.32
CA GLU A 288 15.44 -5.57 27.35
C GLU A 288 16.82 -5.83 27.96
N GLN A 289 17.11 -7.08 28.31
CA GLN A 289 18.43 -7.46 28.81
C GLN A 289 19.53 -7.22 27.77
N PHE A 290 19.28 -7.55 26.50
CA PHE A 290 20.17 -7.20 25.39
C PHE A 290 20.47 -5.70 25.35
N MET A 291 19.44 -4.84 25.46
CA MET A 291 19.62 -3.39 25.45
C MET A 291 20.42 -2.89 26.64
N VAL A 292 20.28 -3.48 27.82
CA VAL A 292 21.09 -3.14 28.99
C VAL A 292 22.57 -3.41 28.73
N TYR A 293 22.92 -4.55 28.13
CA TYR A 293 24.31 -4.85 27.77
C TYR A 293 24.86 -3.91 26.69
N ALA A 294 24.04 -3.54 25.70
CA ALA A 294 24.42 -2.52 24.71
C ALA A 294 24.66 -1.15 25.38
N MET A 295 23.82 -0.76 26.35
CA MET A 295 23.98 0.47 27.12
C MET A 295 25.26 0.48 27.97
N ASN A 296 25.69 -0.67 28.50
CA ASN A 296 26.95 -0.76 29.24
C ASN A 296 28.15 -0.37 28.36
N ILE A 297 28.16 -0.78 27.09
CA ILE A 297 29.20 -0.38 26.13
C ILE A 297 29.11 1.12 25.84
N VAL A 298 27.90 1.67 25.70
CA VAL A 298 27.68 3.11 25.46
C VAL A 298 28.12 3.97 26.65
N GLN A 299 27.99 3.46 27.89
CA GLN A 299 28.38 4.18 29.11
C GLN A 299 29.85 3.99 29.48
N ALA A 300 30.57 3.10 28.79
CA ALA A 300 31.99 2.87 29.03
C ALA A 300 32.82 4.13 28.73
N SER A 301 33.72 4.48 29.65
CA SER A 301 34.72 5.52 29.43
C SER A 301 35.71 5.12 28.32
N GLN A 302 36.43 6.08 27.74
CA GLN A 302 37.40 5.79 26.68
C GLN A 302 38.44 4.74 27.09
N THR A 303 38.96 4.83 28.32
CA THR A 303 39.92 3.84 28.85
C THR A 303 39.31 2.45 29.01
N GLN A 304 38.00 2.36 29.27
CA GLN A 304 37.29 1.09 29.33
C GLN A 304 37.05 0.53 27.93
N LEU A 305 36.61 1.36 26.97
CA LEU A 305 36.42 0.95 25.56
C LEU A 305 37.68 0.29 24.99
N ASP A 306 38.86 0.88 25.24
CA ASP A 306 40.13 0.35 24.74
C ASP A 306 40.54 -0.97 25.42
N SER A 307 39.90 -1.33 26.53
CA SER A 307 40.10 -2.59 27.26
C SER A 307 39.01 -3.64 26.98
N ILE A 308 37.95 -3.29 26.25
CA ILE A 308 36.90 -4.22 25.87
C ILE A 308 37.51 -5.24 24.90
N THR A 309 37.28 -6.51 25.16
CA THR A 309 37.71 -7.63 24.31
C THR A 309 36.49 -8.48 23.96
N LEU A 310 36.65 -9.46 23.07
CA LEU A 310 35.62 -10.47 22.80
C LEU A 310 35.28 -11.32 24.05
N GLY A 311 36.14 -11.25 25.09
CA GLY A 311 35.92 -11.82 26.40
C GLY A 311 34.91 -11.05 27.27
N ASP A 312 34.53 -9.83 26.89
CA ASP A 312 33.66 -8.98 27.69
C ASP A 312 32.26 -9.61 27.85
N PRO A 313 31.71 -9.69 29.08
CA PRO A 313 30.39 -10.25 29.34
C PRO A 313 29.28 -9.65 28.47
N SER A 314 29.36 -8.36 28.15
CA SER A 314 28.33 -7.67 27.36
C SER A 314 28.33 -8.15 25.93
N ILE A 315 29.52 -8.32 25.34
CA ILE A 315 29.67 -8.80 23.96
C ILE A 315 29.30 -10.28 23.88
N GLN A 316 29.72 -11.09 24.86
CA GLN A 316 29.38 -12.51 24.90
C GLN A 316 27.88 -12.73 25.06
N PHE A 317 27.22 -12.00 25.96
CA PHE A 317 25.76 -12.05 26.11
C PHE A 317 25.07 -11.66 24.81
N MET A 318 25.38 -10.48 24.24
CA MET A 318 24.66 -10.00 23.06
C MET A 318 24.85 -10.91 21.84
N THR A 319 26.08 -11.40 21.63
CA THR A 319 26.40 -12.30 20.51
C THR A 319 25.68 -13.64 20.66
N SER A 320 25.68 -14.22 21.85
CA SER A 320 25.00 -15.49 22.11
C SER A 320 23.48 -15.35 22.12
N ALA A 321 22.93 -14.27 22.68
CA ALA A 321 21.49 -13.98 22.64
C ALA A 321 20.99 -13.88 21.20
N ILE A 322 21.68 -13.13 20.32
CA ILE A 322 21.34 -13.07 18.89
C ILE A 322 21.51 -14.42 18.22
N GLY A 323 22.60 -15.15 18.48
CA GLY A 323 22.86 -16.43 17.83
C GLY A 323 21.85 -17.55 18.18
N HIS A 324 21.13 -17.40 19.29
CA HIS A 324 20.19 -18.39 19.81
C HIS A 324 18.77 -17.80 19.95
N ASP A 325 18.28 -17.62 21.18
CA ASP A 325 16.86 -17.38 21.47
C ASP A 325 16.31 -16.06 20.90
N LEU A 326 17.13 -15.01 20.75
CA LEU A 326 16.64 -13.73 20.23
C LEU A 326 16.34 -13.84 18.73
N GLN A 327 17.22 -14.48 17.94
CA GLN A 327 16.94 -14.79 16.53
C GLN A 327 15.77 -15.75 16.40
N ALA A 328 15.75 -16.83 17.20
CA ALA A 328 14.64 -17.78 17.21
C ALA A 328 13.30 -17.09 17.50
N GLY A 329 13.27 -16.23 18.52
CA GLY A 329 12.08 -15.48 18.91
C GLY A 329 11.59 -14.52 17.84
N PHE A 330 12.47 -13.77 17.18
CA PHE A 330 12.05 -12.91 16.06
C PHE A 330 11.58 -13.70 14.84
N GLN A 331 12.16 -14.88 14.58
CA GLN A 331 11.70 -15.75 13.51
C GLN A 331 10.32 -16.37 13.82
N GLN A 332 10.11 -16.86 15.05
CA GLN A 332 8.80 -17.33 15.51
C GLN A 332 7.77 -16.19 15.51
N TYR A 333 8.17 -14.98 15.90
CA TYR A 333 7.31 -13.80 15.83
C TYR A 333 6.88 -13.54 14.37
N GLY A 334 7.83 -13.60 13.43
CA GLY A 334 7.56 -13.45 12.00
C GLY A 334 6.62 -14.52 11.45
N SER A 335 6.82 -15.79 11.83
CA SER A 335 5.98 -16.89 11.34
C SER A 335 4.55 -16.84 11.89
N ILE A 336 4.37 -16.50 13.17
CA ILE A 336 3.03 -16.28 13.76
C ILE A 336 2.32 -15.13 13.03
N MET A 337 3.04 -14.04 12.76
CA MET A 337 2.51 -12.91 11.99
C MET A 337 2.13 -13.29 10.56
N GLU A 338 2.95 -14.09 9.88
CA GLU A 338 2.69 -14.57 8.53
C GLU A 338 1.47 -15.49 8.49
N GLU A 339 1.31 -16.39 9.46
CA GLU A 339 0.15 -17.28 9.59
C GLU A 339 -1.16 -16.49 9.82
N GLU A 340 -1.13 -15.50 10.72
CA GLU A 340 -2.26 -14.57 10.92
C GLU A 340 -2.54 -13.77 9.63
N HIS A 341 -1.51 -13.42 8.87
CA HIS A 341 -1.64 -12.71 7.60
C HIS A 341 -2.30 -13.56 6.52
N LEU A 342 -1.82 -14.79 6.31
CA LEU A 342 -2.38 -15.73 5.32
C LEU A 342 -3.85 -16.00 5.59
N THR A 343 -4.21 -16.22 6.85
CA THR A 343 -5.61 -16.44 7.25
C THR A 343 -6.50 -15.24 6.90
N ASN A 344 -6.03 -14.02 7.17
CA ASN A 344 -6.77 -12.80 6.82
C ASN A 344 -6.86 -12.60 5.30
N LEU A 345 -5.79 -12.92 4.56
CA LEU A 345 -5.74 -12.80 3.11
C LEU A 345 -6.75 -13.75 2.45
N GLU A 346 -6.79 -15.02 2.88
CA GLU A 346 -7.75 -16.02 2.39
C GLU A 346 -9.20 -15.57 2.63
N PHE A 347 -9.47 -14.98 3.80
CA PHE A 347 -10.78 -14.40 4.10
C PHE A 347 -11.13 -13.27 3.13
N TYR A 348 -10.24 -12.30 2.91
CA TYR A 348 -10.50 -11.19 1.99
C TYR A 348 -10.62 -11.65 0.54
N GLN A 349 -9.80 -12.60 0.10
CA GLN A 349 -9.90 -13.19 -1.24
C GLN A 349 -11.23 -13.89 -1.44
N THR A 350 -11.67 -14.69 -0.46
CA THR A 350 -12.98 -15.36 -0.49
C THR A 350 -14.11 -14.34 -0.58
N LEU A 351 -14.04 -13.29 0.23
CA LEU A 351 -15.02 -12.20 0.20
C LEU A 351 -15.06 -11.49 -1.15
N GLN A 352 -13.89 -11.16 -1.73
CA GLN A 352 -13.80 -10.56 -3.06
C GLN A 352 -14.39 -11.45 -4.15
N ILE A 353 -14.14 -12.76 -4.13
CA ILE A 353 -14.70 -13.72 -5.09
C ILE A 353 -16.24 -13.73 -4.98
N ILE A 354 -16.78 -13.77 -3.76
CA ILE A 354 -18.24 -13.75 -3.54
C ILE A 354 -18.85 -12.45 -4.10
N PHE A 355 -18.28 -11.30 -3.78
CA PHE A 355 -18.76 -10.01 -4.29
C PHE A 355 -18.61 -9.89 -5.82
N PHE A 356 -17.55 -10.46 -6.38
CA PHE A 356 -17.35 -10.51 -7.82
C PHE A 356 -18.45 -11.31 -8.52
N ILE A 357 -18.76 -12.53 -8.05
CA ILE A 357 -19.85 -13.35 -8.58
C ILE A 357 -21.18 -12.61 -8.44
N PHE A 358 -21.45 -12.00 -7.28
CA PHE A 358 -22.67 -11.24 -7.04
C PHE A 358 -22.80 -10.04 -8.01
N SER A 359 -21.70 -9.33 -8.26
CA SER A 359 -21.65 -8.22 -9.21
C SER A 359 -21.92 -8.68 -10.64
N LEU A 360 -21.40 -9.86 -11.03
CA LEU A 360 -21.62 -10.45 -12.35
C LEU A 360 -23.09 -10.84 -12.53
N VAL A 361 -23.67 -11.55 -11.57
CA VAL A 361 -25.10 -11.93 -11.58
C VAL A 361 -25.99 -10.69 -11.62
N THR A 362 -25.67 -9.66 -10.82
CA THR A 362 -26.44 -8.41 -10.80
C THR A 362 -26.34 -7.65 -12.12
N THR A 363 -25.15 -7.62 -12.73
CA THR A 363 -24.93 -6.97 -14.03
C THR A 363 -25.66 -7.71 -15.14
N LEU A 364 -25.61 -9.05 -15.17
CA LEU A 364 -26.36 -9.86 -16.12
C LEU A 364 -27.88 -9.72 -15.91
N GLY A 365 -28.35 -9.79 -14.66
CA GLY A 365 -29.76 -9.60 -14.34
C GLY A 365 -30.26 -8.21 -14.76
N SER A 366 -29.44 -7.18 -14.52
CA SER A 366 -29.70 -5.82 -14.96
C SER A 366 -29.72 -5.68 -16.49
N PHE A 367 -28.81 -6.37 -17.19
CA PHE A 367 -28.78 -6.43 -18.65
C PHE A 367 -30.08 -7.05 -19.19
N PHE A 368 -30.49 -8.21 -18.66
CA PHE A 368 -31.73 -8.87 -19.10
C PHE A 368 -32.99 -8.09 -18.74
N PHE A 369 -33.03 -7.43 -17.57
CA PHE A 369 -34.21 -6.67 -17.14
C PHE A 369 -34.34 -5.33 -17.87
N CYS A 370 -33.22 -4.67 -18.16
CA CYS A 370 -33.19 -3.36 -18.78
C CYS A 370 -33.10 -3.45 -20.32
N LEU A 371 -32.07 -4.09 -20.88
CA LEU A 371 -31.81 -4.01 -22.33
C LEU A 371 -32.72 -4.91 -23.16
N PHE A 372 -33.05 -6.10 -22.70
CA PHE A 372 -33.85 -7.04 -23.49
C PHE A 372 -35.26 -6.50 -23.84
N PRO A 373 -36.04 -5.97 -22.87
CA PRO A 373 -37.34 -5.39 -23.16
C PRO A 373 -37.22 -4.08 -23.94
N ASN A 374 -36.16 -3.31 -23.66
CA ASN A 374 -35.92 -2.02 -24.30
C ASN A 374 -35.56 -2.16 -25.78
N ASN A 375 -34.87 -3.23 -26.20
CA ASN A 375 -34.59 -3.47 -27.62
C ASN A 375 -35.86 -3.57 -28.46
N SER A 376 -36.89 -4.25 -27.94
CA SER A 376 -38.19 -4.33 -28.61
C SER A 376 -38.93 -3.00 -28.64
N ALA A 377 -38.82 -2.19 -27.58
CA ALA A 377 -39.41 -0.86 -27.55
C ALA A 377 -38.69 0.10 -28.52
N LEU A 378 -37.36 0.06 -28.57
CA LEU A 378 -36.52 0.88 -29.44
C LEU A 378 -36.68 0.51 -30.92
N SER A 379 -36.91 -0.76 -31.26
CA SER A 379 -37.17 -1.16 -32.65
C SER A 379 -38.54 -0.66 -33.14
N VAL A 380 -39.58 -0.75 -32.30
CA VAL A 380 -40.90 -0.19 -32.61
C VAL A 380 -40.83 1.33 -32.77
N ILE A 381 -40.08 2.00 -31.90
CA ILE A 381 -39.76 3.43 -31.99
C ILE A 381 -39.08 3.73 -33.33
N SER A 382 -38.01 3.01 -33.67
CA SER A 382 -37.26 3.22 -34.92
C SER A 382 -38.15 3.04 -36.16
N MET A 383 -38.99 2.00 -36.21
CA MET A 383 -39.94 1.79 -37.31
C MET A 383 -40.92 2.95 -37.44
N LYS A 384 -41.52 3.41 -36.33
CA LYS A 384 -42.44 4.53 -36.34
C LYS A 384 -41.76 5.85 -36.72
N THR A 385 -40.53 6.09 -36.26
CA THR A 385 -39.74 7.25 -36.67
C THR A 385 -39.44 7.22 -38.16
N ASN A 386 -39.16 6.04 -38.72
CA ASN A 386 -38.91 5.90 -40.16
C ASN A 386 -40.19 6.15 -40.98
N GLU A 387 -41.35 5.67 -40.54
CA GLU A 387 -42.65 6.00 -41.16
C GLU A 387 -42.93 7.51 -41.14
N ILE A 388 -42.56 8.20 -40.05
CA ILE A 388 -42.71 9.66 -39.95
C ILE A 388 -41.78 10.38 -40.94
N ASN A 389 -40.53 9.92 -41.06
CA ASN A 389 -39.58 10.49 -42.03
C ASN A 389 -40.05 10.33 -43.49
N LEU A 390 -40.79 9.26 -43.79
CA LEU A 390 -41.42 9.04 -45.10
C LEU A 390 -42.64 9.95 -45.35
N LEU A 391 -43.26 10.48 -44.30
CA LEU A 391 -44.41 11.38 -44.38
C LEU A 391 -44.02 12.87 -44.34
N ASN A 392 -42.72 13.17 -44.23
CA ASN A 392 -42.24 14.56 -44.19
C ASN A 392 -42.16 15.13 -45.62
N PRO A 393 -42.99 16.11 -45.99
CA PRO A 393 -43.07 16.64 -47.37
C PRO A 393 -41.80 17.32 -47.86
N GLU A 394 -40.83 17.62 -47.00
CA GLU A 394 -39.50 18.11 -47.39
C GLU A 394 -38.62 17.03 -48.03
N ASN A 395 -38.83 15.75 -47.71
CA ASN A 395 -38.09 14.65 -48.33
C ASN A 395 -38.60 14.35 -49.76
N ASP A 396 -39.90 14.51 -50.01
CA ASP A 396 -40.49 14.37 -51.35
C ASP A 396 -40.07 15.48 -52.34
N GLN A 397 -39.57 16.62 -51.82
CA GLN A 397 -39.07 17.73 -52.66
C GLN A 397 -37.60 17.58 -53.07
N MET A 398 -36.87 16.60 -52.52
CA MET A 398 -35.46 16.33 -52.88
C MET A 398 -35.27 15.16 -53.87
N GLU A 399 -36.32 14.39 -54.18
CA GLU A 399 -36.27 13.28 -55.14
C GLU A 399 -36.80 13.62 -56.56
N ASN A 400 -37.20 14.88 -56.81
CA ASN A 400 -37.49 15.41 -58.16
C ASN A 400 -36.49 16.51 -58.51
#